data_AF-A0A938NJI9-F1
#
_entry.id   AF-A0A938NJI9-F1
#
_cell.length_a   1.000
_cell.length_b   1.000
_cell.length_c   1.000
_cell.angle_alpha   90.00
_cell.angle_beta   90.00
_cell.angle_gamma   90.00
#
_symmetry.space_group_name_H-M   'P 1'
#
loop_
_entity.id
_entity.type
_entity.pdbx_description
1 polymer ?
#
loop_
_entity_poly.entity_id
_entity_poly.type
_entity_poly.pdbx_seq_one_letter_code
_entity_poly.pdbx_strand_id
1 'polypeptide(L)' 'MRRSADLQGLDGWEAVRLWNTWLREGRADALDLLLRYNEADVRNLEPLATLVYDQMQTRYGPALQPPEEGRNATHGAAL' A
#
# COMPACT_ATOMS: atom_id res chain seq x y z
N MET A 1 -7.72 1.73 7.20
CA MET A 1 -8.76 1.13 8.09
C MET A 1 -8.35 1.45 9.52
N ARG A 2 -9.29 1.69 10.46
CA ARG A 2 -8.90 1.98 11.85
C ARG A 2 -8.55 0.68 12.55
N ARG A 3 -7.41 0.63 13.27
CA ARG A 3 -7.06 -0.53 14.12
C ARG A 3 -8.18 -0.79 15.14
N SER A 4 -8.36 -2.06 15.51
CA SER A 4 -9.27 -2.46 16.60
C SER A 4 -8.85 -1.79 17.92
N ALA A 5 -9.82 -1.61 18.83
CA ALA A 5 -9.63 -0.83 20.05
C ALA A 5 -8.49 -1.35 20.94
N ASP A 6 -8.30 -2.66 20.96
CA ASP A 6 -7.25 -3.36 21.71
C ASP A 6 -5.84 -3.21 21.12
N LEU A 7 -5.73 -2.73 19.87
CA LEU A 7 -4.47 -2.41 19.21
C LEU A 7 -4.16 -0.91 19.20
N GLN A 8 -5.04 -0.09 19.79
CA GLN A 8 -4.82 1.35 19.89
C GLN A 8 -3.73 1.66 20.91
N GLY A 9 -2.81 2.56 20.54
CA GLY A 9 -1.68 2.95 21.38
C GLY A 9 -0.46 2.03 21.28
N LEU A 10 -0.54 0.89 20.59
CA LEU A 10 0.64 0.12 20.23
C LEU A 10 1.41 0.84 19.12
N ASP A 11 2.71 0.98 19.32
CA ASP A 11 3.65 1.50 18.34
C ASP A 11 4.72 0.46 17.99
N GLY A 12 5.67 0.84 17.14
CA GLY A 12 6.75 -0.05 16.74
C GLY A 12 7.67 -0.47 17.89
N TRP A 13 7.79 0.33 18.95
CA TRP A 13 8.59 -0.02 20.12
C TRP A 13 7.89 -1.08 20.98
N GLU A 14 6.58 -0.94 21.18
CA GLU A 14 5.77 -1.96 21.85
C GLU A 14 5.82 -3.30 21.11
N ALA A 15 5.82 -3.29 19.77
CA ALA A 15 5.99 -4.50 18.98
C ALA A 15 7.34 -5.20 19.25
N VAL A 16 8.44 -4.44 19.38
CA VAL A 16 9.76 -4.98 19.76
C VAL A 16 9.73 -5.57 21.17
N ARG A 17 9.03 -4.94 22.11
CA ARG A 17 8.87 -5.48 23.48
C ARG A 17 8.10 -6.79 23.47
N LEU A 18 6.99 -6.88 22.73
CA LEU A 18 6.19 -8.11 22.59
C LEU A 18 7.03 -9.26 22.02
N TRP A 19 7.83 -8.99 20.99
CA TRP A 19 8.76 -9.98 20.41
C TRP A 19 9.77 -10.49 21.44
N ASN A 20 10.43 -9.58 22.16
CA ASN A 20 11.41 -9.96 23.19
C ASN A 20 10.77 -10.78 24.31
N THR A 21 9.55 -10.44 24.72
CA THR A 21 8.83 -11.21 25.72
C THR A 21 8.50 -12.61 25.23
N TRP A 22 7.97 -12.76 24.01
CA TRP A 22 7.76 -14.10 23.43
C TRP A 22 9.06 -14.91 23.41
N LEU A 23 10.16 -14.30 22.92
CA LEU A 23 11.44 -14.99 22.77
C LEU A 23 12.04 -15.46 24.11
N ARG A 24 11.89 -14.66 25.17
CA ARG A 24 12.51 -14.93 26.48
C ARG A 24 11.63 -15.76 27.40
N GLU A 25 10.33 -15.56 27.35
CA GLU A 25 9.38 -16.08 28.34
C GLU A 25 8.40 -17.10 27.73
N GLY A 26 8.37 -17.28 26.40
CA GLY A 26 7.43 -18.18 25.74
C GLY A 26 5.97 -17.76 25.88
N ARG A 27 5.72 -16.47 26.14
CA ARG A 27 4.37 -15.92 26.38
C ARG A 27 3.55 -15.84 25.10
N ALA A 28 2.72 -16.85 24.87
CA ALA A 28 1.91 -16.99 23.64
C ALA A 28 0.93 -15.82 23.42
N ASP A 29 0.45 -15.19 24.49
CA ASP A 29 -0.39 -13.99 24.42
C ASP A 29 0.36 -12.76 23.85
N ALA A 30 1.64 -12.62 24.17
CA ALA A 30 2.49 -11.58 23.57
C ALA A 30 2.70 -11.81 22.07
N LEU A 31 2.88 -13.07 21.66
CA LEU A 31 2.98 -13.43 20.25
C LEU A 31 1.68 -13.18 19.49
N ASP A 32 0.54 -13.59 20.05
CA ASP A 32 -0.78 -13.35 19.45
C ASP A 32 -1.03 -11.85 19.23
N LEU A 33 -0.77 -11.03 20.26
CA LEU A 33 -0.93 -9.59 20.15
C LEU A 33 0.00 -8.98 19.10
N LEU A 34 1.25 -9.43 19.02
CA LEU A 34 2.21 -8.98 18.00
C LEU A 34 1.75 -9.33 16.58
N LEU A 35 1.23 -10.54 16.38
CA LEU A 35 0.74 -10.98 15.07
C LEU A 35 -0.47 -10.13 14.64
N ARG A 36 -1.44 -9.92 15.52
CA ARG A 36 -2.63 -9.07 15.22
C ARG A 36 -2.25 -7.62 14.94
N TYR A 37 -1.29 -7.07 15.70
CA TYR A 37 -0.73 -5.75 15.42
C TYR A 37 -0.11 -5.67 14.02
N ASN A 38 0.80 -6.60 13.69
CA ASN A 38 1.49 -6.60 12.40
C ASN A 38 0.54 -6.84 11.22
N GLU A 39 -0.46 -7.71 11.38
CA GLU A 39 -1.49 -7.93 10.37
C GLU A 39 -2.28 -6.64 10.09
N ALA A 40 -2.73 -5.96 11.15
CA ALA A 40 -3.47 -4.71 11.00
C ALA A 40 -2.63 -3.63 10.30
N ASP A 41 -1.33 -3.57 10.56
CA ASP A 41 -0.42 -2.63 9.92
C ASP A 41 -0.14 -2.96 8.46
N VAL A 42 0.12 -4.23 8.13
CA VAL A 42 0.32 -4.66 6.74
C VAL A 42 -0.93 -4.39 5.91
N ARG A 43 -2.14 -4.64 6.44
CA ARG A 43 -3.40 -4.30 5.76
C ARG A 43 -3.54 -2.80 5.52
N ASN A 44 -2.99 -1.96 6.38
CA ASN A 44 -2.99 -0.51 6.18
C ASN A 44 -1.95 -0.03 5.16
N LEU A 45 -0.94 -0.85 4.81
CA LEU A 45 0.01 -0.53 3.75
C LEU A 45 -0.62 -0.58 2.35
N GLU A 46 -1.61 -1.43 2.12
CA GLU A 46 -2.27 -1.57 0.82
C GLU A 46 -2.89 -0.24 0.30
N PRO A 47 -3.79 0.44 1.04
CA PRO A 47 -4.33 1.72 0.59
C PRO A 47 -3.27 2.83 0.51
N LEU A 48 -2.22 2.77 1.33
CA LEU A 48 -1.10 3.71 1.24
C LEU A 48 -0.28 3.47 -0.03
N ALA A 49 -0.08 2.21 -0.43
CA ALA A 49 0.60 1.86 -1.66
C ALA A 49 -0.18 2.36 -2.89
N THR A 50 -1.50 2.18 -2.91
CA THR A 50 -2.37 2.76 -3.96
C THR A 50 -2.23 4.28 -4.01
N LEU A 51 -2.32 4.95 -2.85
CA LEU A 51 -2.21 6.41 -2.77
C LEU A 51 -0.86 6.91 -3.31
N VAL A 52 0.25 6.29 -2.90
CA VAL A 52 1.60 6.66 -3.34
C VAL A 52 1.75 6.39 -4.84
N TYR A 53 1.25 5.24 -5.32
CA TYR A 53 1.28 4.90 -6.73
C TYR A 53 0.52 5.92 -7.57
N ASP A 54 -0.71 6.28 -7.19
CA ASP A 54 -1.53 7.24 -7.92
C ASP A 54 -0.89 8.64 -7.96
N GLN A 55 -0.26 9.05 -6.85
CA GLN A 55 0.50 10.30 -6.78
C GLN A 55 1.71 10.28 -7.73
N MET A 56 2.45 9.16 -7.76
CA MET A 56 3.59 9.00 -8.66
C MET A 56 3.15 8.99 -10.13
N GLN A 57 2.09 8.24 -10.45
CA GLN A 57 1.52 8.17 -11.79
C GLN A 57 1.01 9.53 -12.27
N THR A 58 0.37 10.31 -11.39
CA THR A 58 -0.10 11.66 -11.73
C THR A 58 1.06 12.61 -12.00
N ARG A 59 2.13 12.52 -11.20
CA ARG A 59 3.25 13.48 -11.25
C ARG A 59 4.28 13.15 -12.33
N TYR A 60 4.51 11.87 -12.59
CA TYR A 60 5.60 11.38 -13.42
C TYR A 60 5.17 10.37 -14.49
N GLY A 61 3.88 10.05 -14.56
CA GLY A 61 3.35 9.13 -15.55
C GLY A 61 3.53 9.66 -16.97
N PRO A 62 3.53 8.76 -17.98
CA PRO A 62 3.60 9.16 -19.37
C PRO A 62 2.47 10.15 -19.69
N ALA A 63 2.79 11.18 -20.47
CA ALA A 63 1.77 12.04 -21.05
C ALA A 63 0.82 11.15 -21.86
N LEU A 64 -0.48 11.23 -21.57
CA LEU A 64 -1.52 10.64 -22.42
C LEU A 64 -1.27 11.16 -23.84
N GLN A 65 -0.86 10.27 -24.75
CA GLN A 65 -0.82 10.61 -26.16
C GLN A 65 -2.25 10.96 -26.56
N PRO A 66 -2.51 12.13 -27.15
CA PRO A 66 -3.83 12.42 -27.67
C PRO A 66 -4.22 11.31 -28.65
N PRO A 67 -5.51 10.92 -28.73
CA PRO A 67 -5.95 9.92 -29.68
C PRO A 67 -5.47 10.33 -31.07
N GLU A 68 -4.85 9.41 -31.82
CA GLU A 68 -4.34 9.73 -33.15
C GLU A 68 -5.50 10.18 -34.06
N GLU A 69 -5.66 11.49 -34.22
CA GLU A 69 -6.55 12.05 -35.22
C GLU A 69 -5.95 11.79 -36.62
N GLY A 70 -6.64 10.93 -37.38
CA GLY A 70 -6.67 11.02 -38.84
C GLY A 70 -5.45 10.48 -39.59
N ARG A 71 -5.26 9.16 -39.62
CA ARG A 71 -4.39 8.50 -40.63
C ARG A 71 -5.09 8.08 -41.93
N ASN A 72 -6.36 8.44 -42.15
CA ASN A 72 -7.09 8.09 -43.37
C ASN A 72 -7.72 9.30 -44.05
N ALA A 73 -6.91 10.11 -44.74
CA ALA A 73 -7.43 11.10 -45.69
C ALA A 73 -6.40 11.47 -46.77
N THR A 74 -5.73 10.51 -47.41
CA THR A 74 -5.02 10.79 -48.70
C THR A 74 -4.80 9.52 -49.52
N HIS A 75 -5.86 8.97 -50.10
CA HIS A 75 -5.74 8.20 -51.34
C HIS A 75 -6.94 8.50 -52.23
N GLY A 76 -6.84 9.60 -52.99
CA GLY A 76 -7.91 10.03 -53.88
C GLY A 76 -7.61 11.38 -54.51
N ALA A 77 -6.59 11.44 -55.37
CA ALA A 77 -6.51 12.35 -56.52
C ALA A 77 -5.14 12.22 -57.20
N ALA A 78 -5.07 11.38 -58.23
CA ALA A 78 -4.21 11.62 -59.38
C ALA A 78 -4.90 10.93 -60.57
N LEU A 79 -5.66 11.75 -61.31
CA LEU A 79 -6.00 11.50 -62.71
C LEU A 79 -4.81 11.89 -63.58
#